data_AF-A0A1V4AQA7-F1
#
_entry.id   AF-A0A1V4AQA7-F1
#
_cell.length_a   1.000
_cell.length_b   1.000
_cell.length_c   1.000
_cell.angle_alpha   90.00
_cell.angle_beta   90.00
_cell.angle_gamma   90.00
#
_symmetry.space_group_name_H-M   'P 1'
#
loop_
_entity.id
_entity.type
_entity.pdbx_description
1 polymer ?
#
loop_
_entity_poly.entity_id
_entity_poly.type
_entity_poly.pdbx_seq_one_letter_code
_entity_poly.pdbx_strand_id
1 'polypeptide(L)' 'MSIFGTNIPLLNKFLKNSTSCFSKKQMAPLTLVIYALFKDYKRNSLDAMVRATHTGYQKFQYFFSNSKWGVQAIKRT' A
#
# COMPACT_ATOMS: atom_id res chain seq x y z
N MET A 1 -5.65 -3.28 17.73
CA MET A 1 -4.24 -3.04 17.32
C MET A 1 -3.37 -4.32 17.33
N SER A 2 -3.93 -5.54 17.47
CA SER A 2 -3.12 -6.78 17.56
C SER A 2 -3.02 -7.63 16.27
N ILE A 3 -3.64 -7.22 15.16
CA ILE A 3 -3.69 -8.01 13.90
C ILE A 3 -2.49 -7.73 12.98
N PHE A 4 -1.82 -6.60 13.21
CA PHE A 4 -0.60 -6.19 12.54
C PHE A 4 0.42 -6.01 13.66
N GLY A 5 1.49 -6.81 13.68
CA GLY A 5 2.59 -6.54 14.60
C GLY A 5 3.07 -5.12 14.33
N THR A 6 2.77 -4.19 15.23
CA THR A 6 3.01 -2.74 15.10
C THR A 6 4.49 -2.38 15.29
N ASN A 7 5.38 -3.17 14.71
CA ASN A 7 6.82 -3.11 14.92
C ASN A 7 7.59 -2.88 13.61
N ILE A 8 7.03 -2.10 12.68
CA ILE A 8 7.79 -1.59 11.53
C ILE A 8 8.17 -0.13 11.84
N PRO A 9 9.42 0.15 12.27
CA PRO A 9 9.82 1.49 12.75
C PRO A 9 9.63 2.59 11.70
N LEU A 10 9.85 2.25 10.43
CA LEU A 10 9.66 3.16 9.30
C LEU A 10 8.20 3.60 9.16
N LEU A 11 7.26 2.65 9.23
CA LEU A 11 5.82 2.94 9.14
C LEU A 11 5.34 3.76 10.32
N ASN A 12 5.80 3.45 11.52
CA ASN A 12 5.49 4.23 12.71
C ASN A 12 5.99 5.67 12.58
N LYS A 13 7.19 5.88 12.03
CA LYS A 13 7.75 7.23 11.78
C LYS A 13 6.95 7.99 10.72
N PHE A 14 6.56 7.31 9.63
CA PHE A 14 5.71 7.88 8.59
C PHE A 14 4.33 8.30 9.13
N LEU A 15 3.64 7.40 9.84
CA LEU A 15 2.32 7.64 10.41
C LEU A 15 2.37 8.77 11.44
N LYS A 16 3.41 8.83 12.27
CA LYS A 16 3.61 9.92 13.24
C LYS A 16 3.74 11.26 12.53
N ASN A 17 4.53 11.35 11.46
CA ASN A 17 4.70 12.61 10.71
C ASN A 17 3.43 13.04 9.95
N SER A 18 2.53 12.11 9.63
CA SER A 18 1.29 12.42 8.92
C SER A 18 0.11 12.71 9.84
N THR A 19 0.26 12.55 11.17
CA THR A 19 -0.85 12.79 12.13
C THR A 19 -1.42 14.20 12.09
N SER A 20 -0.63 15.23 11.78
CA SER A 20 -1.13 16.61 11.71
C SER A 20 -2.07 16.85 10.52
N CYS A 21 -2.02 16.00 9.49
CA CYS A 21 -2.81 16.15 8.27
C CYS A 21 -4.18 15.46 8.36
N PHE A 22 -4.43 14.67 9.41
CA PHE A 22 -5.63 13.85 9.53
C PHE A 22 -6.24 13.96 10.92
N SER A 23 -7.56 13.88 11.01
CA SER A 23 -8.23 13.75 12.30
C SER A 23 -7.92 12.39 12.94
N LYS A 24 -8.05 12.30 14.28
CA LYS A 24 -7.88 11.04 15.02
C LYS A 24 -8.75 9.90 14.46
N LYS A 25 -9.96 10.22 13.98
CA LYS A 25 -10.88 9.24 13.37
C LYS A 25 -10.40 8.73 12.00
N GLN A 26 -9.69 9.55 11.23
CA GLN A 26 -9.10 9.18 9.93
C GLN A 26 -7.76 8.46 10.08
N MET A 27 -7.02 8.71 11.15
CA MET A 27 -5.73 8.06 11.42
C MET A 27 -5.84 6.54 11.64
N ALA A 28 -6.94 6.08 12.24
CA ALA A 28 -7.17 4.65 12.48
C ALA A 28 -7.28 3.84 11.17
N PRO A 29 -8.18 4.17 10.22
CA PRO A 29 -8.25 3.47 8.93
C PRO A 29 -6.99 3.66 8.08
N LEU A 30 -6.35 4.85 8.11
CA LEU A 30 -5.08 5.08 7.40
C LEU A 30 -3.97 4.14 7.90
N THR A 31 -3.81 4.03 9.22
CA THR A 31 -2.84 3.13 9.84
C THR A 31 -3.09 1.69 9.43
N LEU A 32 -4.36 1.27 9.41
CA LEU A 32 -4.76 -0.07 8.99
C LEU A 32 -4.39 -0.34 7.53
N VAL A 33 -4.72 0.57 6.61
CA VAL A 33 -4.42 0.45 5.17
C VAL A 33 -2.93 0.39 4.92
N ILE A 34 -2.16 1.30 5.52
CA ILE A 34 -0.70 1.33 5.42
C ILE A 34 -0.14 -0.01 5.95
N TYR A 35 -0.48 -0.42 7.16
CA TYR A 35 0.02 -1.69 7.69
C TYR A 35 -0.41 -2.90 6.86
N ALA A 36 -1.59 -2.90 6.23
CA ALA A 36 -2.01 -3.96 5.31
C ALA A 36 -1.17 -4.00 4.03
N LEU A 37 -0.87 -2.85 3.43
CA LEU A 37 -0.02 -2.75 2.24
C LEU A 37 1.40 -3.28 2.47
N PHE A 38 1.90 -3.15 3.70
CA PHE A 38 3.24 -3.56 4.07
C PHE A 38 3.30 -4.89 4.86
N LYS A 39 2.19 -5.41 5.38
CA LYS A 39 2.15 -6.69 6.13
C LYS A 39 2.70 -7.85 5.29
N ASP A 40 2.42 -7.84 3.99
CA ASP A 40 2.90 -8.92 3.14
C ASP A 40 4.34 -8.73 2.68
N TYR A 41 4.95 -7.53 2.82
CA TYR A 41 6.32 -7.14 2.43
C TYR A 41 6.99 -8.01 1.34
N LYS A 42 6.20 -8.45 0.37
CA LYS A 42 6.56 -9.33 -0.72
C LYS A 42 6.23 -8.53 -1.97
N ARG A 43 7.05 -8.69 -3.00
CA ARG A 43 6.57 -8.49 -4.36
C ARG A 43 5.35 -9.40 -4.50
N ASN A 44 4.15 -8.86 -4.29
CA ASN A 44 2.95 -9.57 -4.64
C ASN A 44 3.06 -9.77 -6.15
N SER A 45 3.11 -11.03 -6.58
CA SER A 45 3.03 -11.32 -8.00
C SER A 45 1.68 -10.79 -8.49
N LEU A 46 1.62 -10.31 -9.73
CA LEU A 46 0.35 -9.92 -10.34
C LEU A 46 -0.69 -11.03 -10.17
N ASP A 47 -0.24 -12.28 -10.25
CA ASP A 47 -1.00 -13.50 -10.01
C ASP A 47 -1.59 -13.61 -8.58
N ALA A 48 -0.83 -13.26 -7.54
CA ALA A 48 -1.35 -13.21 -6.16
C ALA A 48 -2.41 -12.11 -5.99
N MET A 49 -2.23 -10.94 -6.61
CA MET A 49 -3.20 -9.84 -6.57
C MET A 49 -4.49 -10.17 -7.34
N VAL A 50 -4.35 -10.83 -8.49
CA VAL A 50 -5.47 -11.30 -9.33
C VAL A 50 -6.33 -12.30 -8.57
N ARG A 51 -5.71 -13.26 -7.86
CA ARG A 51 -6.42 -14.23 -7.01
C ARG A 51 -7.15 -13.57 -5.84
N ALA A 52 -6.54 -12.57 -5.19
CA ALA A 52 -7.17 -11.87 -4.07
C ALA A 52 -8.36 -11.00 -4.51
N THR A 53 -8.32 -10.44 -5.71
CA THR A 53 -9.32 -9.49 -6.23
C THR A 53 -10.37 -10.13 -7.15
N HIS A 54 -10.34 -11.45 -7.37
CA HIS A 54 -11.22 -12.18 -8.29
C HIS A 54 -11.31 -11.54 -9.69
N THR A 55 -10.22 -10.92 -10.15
CA THR A 55 -10.15 -10.24 -11.44
C THR A 55 -9.52 -11.16 -12.49
N GLY A 56 -9.73 -10.90 -13.78
CA GLY A 56 -9.06 -11.65 -14.85
C GLY A 56 -7.59 -11.26 -15.00
N TYR A 57 -6.69 -12.24 -14.96
CA TYR A 57 -5.23 -12.04 -15.01
C TYR A 57 -4.77 -11.16 -16.19
N GLN A 58 -5.26 -11.45 -17.40
CA GLN A 58 -4.89 -10.68 -18.60
C GLN A 58 -5.34 -9.22 -18.54
N LYS A 59 -6.53 -8.94 -17.98
CA LYS A 59 -7.03 -7.57 -17.81
C LYS A 59 -6.19 -6.81 -16.79
N PHE A 60 -5.81 -7.48 -15.71
CA PHE A 60 -4.96 -6.91 -14.66
C PHE A 60 -3.55 -6.62 -15.20
N GLN A 61 -2.94 -7.55 -15.92
CA GLN A 61 -1.66 -7.35 -16.57
C GLN A 61 -1.71 -6.20 -17.59
N TYR A 62 -2.75 -6.13 -18.43
CA TYR A 62 -2.92 -5.05 -19.40
C TYR A 62 -3.01 -3.67 -18.73
N PHE A 63 -3.74 -3.57 -17.63
CA PHE A 63 -3.84 -2.32 -16.86
C PHE A 63 -2.48 -1.83 -16.36
N PHE A 64 -1.66 -2.74 -15.79
CA PHE A 64 -0.32 -2.37 -15.33
C PHE A 64 0.65 -2.10 -16.49
N SER A 65 0.63 -2.89 -17.56
CA SER A 65 1.51 -2.69 -18.72
C SER A 65 1.17 -1.43 -19.52
N ASN A 66 -0.10 -1.03 -19.57
CA ASN A 66 -0.53 0.19 -20.28
C ASN A 66 -0.47 1.46 -19.40
N SER A 67 -0.14 1.30 -18.12
CA SER A 67 -0.03 2.43 -17.22
C SER A 67 1.25 3.22 -17.52
N LYS A 68 1.09 4.36 -18.21
CA LYS A 68 2.18 5.30 -18.52
C LYS A 68 2.51 6.13 -17.28
N TRP A 69 3.16 5.52 -16.29
CA TRP A 69 3.68 6.28 -15.16
C TRP A 69 4.88 7.10 -15.63
N GLY A 70 4.76 8.42 -15.62
CA GLY A 70 5.89 9.30 -15.90
C GLY A 70 7.00 9.06 -14.88
N VAL A 71 8.22 8.78 -15.35
CA VAL A 71 9.39 8.46 -14.49
C VAL A 71 9.65 9.57 -13.45
N GLN A 72 9.27 10.81 -13.76
CA GLN A 72 9.34 11.96 -12.84
C GLN A 72 8.41 11.83 -11.62
N ALA A 73 7.28 11.13 -11.73
CA ALA A 73 6.38 10.89 -10.61
C ALA A 73 6.92 9.80 -9.66
N ILE A 74 7.83 8.94 -10.15
CA ILE A 74 8.43 7.83 -9.41
C ILE A 74 9.73 8.28 -8.71
N LYS A 75 10.47 9.23 -9.30
CA LYS A 75 11.65 9.82 -8.67
C LYS A 75 11.24 11.00 -7.77
N ARG A 76 11.12 10.78 -6.46
CA ARG A 76 11.30 11.85 -5.47
C ARG A 76 12.73 11.79 -4.93
N THR A 77 13.43 12.91 -5.05
CA THR A 77 14.70 13.29 -4.38
C THR A 77 14.68 12.99 -2.89
#